data_AF-A0A087T164-F1
#
_entry.id   AF-A0A087T164-F1
#
_cell.length_a   1.000
_cell.length_b   1.000
_cell.length_c   1.000
_cell.angle_alpha   90.00
_cell.angle_beta   90.00
_cell.angle_gamma   90.00
#
_symmetry.space_group_name_H-M   'P 1'
#
loop_
_entity.id
_entity.type
_entity.pdbx_description
1 polymer ?
#
loop_
_entity_poly.entity_id
_entity_poly.type
_entity_poly.pdbx_seq_one_letter_code
_entity_poly.pdbx_strand_id
1 'polypeptide(L)'
;MEYKGKSIHKYSEEKWLRDFVYLVNITGHLNDLNYHLLGKDLLVFILYYFVKAFERKLILWESQLLNENSTHFQKLMECVKNSTTWNSHNYVQCISNSKEEFKSRFSNFCGNEIFIRMFSPFSVDVGSVPPELQLEFIDYSVTLH
;
A
#
# COMPACT_ATOMS: atom_id res chain seq x y z
N MET A 1 39.21 2.88 34.31
CA MET A 1 37.78 2.58 34.05
C MET A 1 37.36 3.44 32.87
N GLU A 2 37.40 2.89 31.66
CA GLU A 2 37.21 3.65 30.42
C GLU A 2 35.74 3.74 30.00
N TYR A 3 35.42 4.92 29.46
CA TYR A 3 34.14 5.44 29.02
C TYR A 3 33.33 4.47 28.12
N LYS A 4 32.19 3.97 28.62
CA LYS A 4 31.14 3.27 27.84
C LYS A 4 29.98 4.19 27.38
N GLY A 5 30.21 5.50 27.27
CA GLY A 5 29.15 6.46 26.94
C GLY A 5 28.92 6.75 25.45
N LYS A 6 29.95 6.61 24.59
CA LYS A 6 29.88 7.06 23.19
C LYS A 6 29.13 6.12 22.24
N SER A 7 29.14 4.80 22.47
CA SER A 7 28.54 3.84 21.53
C SER A 7 27.02 3.78 21.62
N ILE A 8 26.48 3.93 22.83
CA ILE A 8 25.02 3.85 23.09
C ILE A 8 24.30 5.04 22.43
N HIS A 9 24.87 6.25 22.54
CA HIS A 9 24.29 7.46 21.95
C HIS A 9 24.24 7.39 20.42
N LYS A 10 25.34 6.97 19.79
CA LYS A 10 25.43 6.83 18.32
C LYS A 10 24.45 5.78 17.77
N TYR A 11 24.31 4.63 18.45
CA TYR A 11 23.35 3.59 18.04
C TYR A 11 21.90 4.09 18.13
N SER A 12 21.58 4.85 19.18
CA SER A 12 20.27 5.48 19.36
C SER A 12 19.98 6.50 18.26
N GLU A 13 20.96 7.32 17.88
CA GLU A 13 20.84 8.30 16.80
C GLU A 13 20.62 7.64 15.43
N GLU A 14 21.38 6.58 15.13
CA GLU A 14 21.26 5.85 13.86
C GLU A 14 19.91 5.13 13.74
N LYS A 15 19.41 4.53 14.83
CA LYS A 15 18.07 3.92 14.85
C LYS A 15 16.98 4.97 14.68
N TRP A 16 17.05 6.06 15.45
CA TRP A 16 16.09 7.16 15.36
C TRP A 16 16.02 7.72 13.94
N LEU A 17 17.16 7.92 13.28
CA LEU A 17 17.18 8.42 11.91
C LEU A 17 16.50 7.47 10.94
N ARG A 18 16.74 6.14 11.06
CA ARG A 18 16.06 5.12 10.24
C ARG A 18 14.54 5.14 10.44
N ASP A 19 14.10 5.22 11.69
CA ASP A 19 12.67 5.30 12.02
C ASP A 19 12.05 6.57 11.42
N PHE A 20 12.74 7.71 11.53
CA PHE A 20 12.28 8.97 10.95
C PHE A 20 12.20 8.91 9.42
N VAL A 21 13.22 8.42 8.72
CA VAL A 21 13.19 8.35 7.24
C VAL A 21 12.16 7.35 6.74
N TYR A 22 11.93 6.24 7.46
CA TYR A 22 10.82 5.33 7.18
C TYR A 22 9.47 6.05 7.28
N LEU A 23 9.24 6.79 8.37
CA LEU A 23 8.01 7.58 8.56
C LEU A 23 7.82 8.60 7.44
N VAL A 24 8.88 9.28 7.03
CA VAL A 24 8.84 10.22 5.89
C VAL A 24 8.47 9.50 4.59
N ASN A 25 8.97 8.29 4.34
CA ASN A 25 8.60 7.54 3.13
C ASN A 25 7.15 7.03 3.17
N ILE A 26 6.70 6.41 4.25
CA ILE A 26 5.33 5.88 4.32
C ILE A 26 4.28 7.00 4.31
N THR A 27 4.54 8.13 4.95
CA THR A 27 3.66 9.30 4.90
C THR A 27 3.62 9.93 3.51
N GLY A 28 4.73 9.92 2.76
CA GLY A 28 4.74 10.30 1.35
C GLY A 28 3.79 9.43 0.51
N HIS A 29 3.92 8.10 0.62
CA HIS A 29 3.03 7.16 -0.08
C HIS A 29 1.55 7.34 0.31
N LEU A 30 1.26 7.59 1.58
CA LEU A 30 -0.11 7.86 2.06
C LEU A 30 -0.64 9.19 1.55
N ASN A 31 0.20 10.22 1.45
CA ASN A 31 -0.18 11.50 0.88
C ASN A 31 -0.50 11.39 -0.62
N ASP A 32 0.28 10.61 -1.37
CA ASP A 32 -0.01 10.36 -2.79
C ASP A 32 -1.36 9.67 -2.95
N LEU A 33 -1.65 8.65 -2.12
CA LEU A 33 -2.99 8.04 -2.11
C LEU A 33 -4.07 9.06 -1.75
N ASN A 34 -3.89 9.83 -0.67
CA ASN A 34 -4.87 10.82 -0.24
C ASN A 34 -5.14 11.87 -1.32
N TYR A 35 -4.12 12.29 -2.06
CA TYR A 35 -4.27 13.20 -3.19
C TYR A 35 -5.20 12.61 -4.27
N HIS A 36 -5.03 11.33 -4.59
CA HIS A 36 -5.92 10.62 -5.51
C HIS A 36 -7.34 10.46 -4.96
N LEU A 37 -7.49 10.18 -3.66
CA LEU A 37 -8.81 9.98 -3.04
C LEU A 37 -9.59 11.29 -2.85
N LEU A 38 -8.91 12.43 -2.73
CA LEU A 38 -9.51 13.76 -2.57
C LEU A 38 -9.79 14.47 -3.90
N GLY A 39 -9.48 13.84 -5.04
CA GLY A 39 -9.81 14.36 -6.36
C GLY A 39 -11.32 14.59 -6.49
N LYS A 40 -11.71 15.78 -6.97
CA LYS A 40 -13.12 16.10 -7.24
C LYS A 40 -13.63 15.30 -8.44
N ASP A 41 -14.93 15.02 -8.44
CA ASP A 41 -15.65 14.39 -9.56
C ASP A 41 -15.14 12.98 -9.96
N LEU A 42 -14.52 12.27 -9.02
CA LEU A 42 -14.08 10.89 -9.24
C LEU A 42 -15.23 9.90 -9.04
N LEU A 43 -15.38 9.01 -10.02
CA LEU A 43 -16.33 7.91 -9.95
C LEU A 43 -15.91 6.92 -8.85
N VAL A 44 -16.89 6.33 -8.15
CA VAL A 44 -16.65 5.42 -7.01
C VAL A 44 -15.74 4.24 -7.39
N PHE A 45 -15.85 3.74 -8.62
CA PHE A 45 -14.98 2.66 -9.10
C PHE A 45 -13.51 3.09 -9.25
N ILE A 46 -13.24 4.35 -9.62
CA ILE A 46 -11.88 4.87 -9.72
C ILE A 46 -11.24 4.95 -8.32
N LEU A 47 -12.00 5.43 -7.34
CA LEU A 47 -11.58 5.44 -5.94
C LEU A 47 -11.26 4.02 -5.44
N TYR A 48 -12.11 3.05 -5.78
CA TYR A 48 -11.88 1.64 -5.47
C TYR A 48 -10.56 1.14 -6.06
N TYR A 49 -10.26 1.45 -7.33
CA TYR A 49 -9.01 1.03 -7.96
C TYR A 49 -7.78 1.62 -7.27
N PHE A 50 -7.82 2.89 -6.85
CA PHE A 50 -6.71 3.48 -6.08
C PHE A 50 -6.49 2.77 -4.74
N VAL A 51 -7.58 2.49 -4.01
CA VAL A 51 -7.50 1.74 -2.74
C VAL A 51 -6.94 0.33 -2.98
N LYS A 52 -7.46 -0.42 -3.97
CA LYS A 52 -6.98 -1.77 -4.28
C LYS A 52 -5.53 -1.80 -4.76
N ALA A 53 -5.13 -0.83 -5.57
CA ALA A 53 -3.74 -0.70 -5.98
C ALA A 53 -2.84 -0.45 -4.75
N PHE A 54 -3.27 0.37 -3.80
CA PHE A 54 -2.53 0.62 -2.58
C PHE A 54 -2.46 -0.59 -1.64
N GLU A 55 -3.55 -1.34 -1.48
CA GLU A 55 -3.55 -2.62 -0.75
C GLU A 55 -2.50 -3.60 -1.34
N ARG A 56 -2.42 -3.69 -2.68
CA ARG A 56 -1.40 -4.51 -3.36
C ARG A 56 0.01 -4.00 -3.12
N LYS A 57 0.23 -2.68 -3.09
CA LYS A 57 1.52 -2.08 -2.72
C LYS A 57 1.92 -2.47 -1.29
N LEU A 58 1.00 -2.41 -0.33
CA LEU A 58 1.27 -2.80 1.05
C LEU A 58 1.69 -4.28 1.16
N ILE A 59 1.01 -5.18 0.44
CA ILE A 59 1.39 -6.61 0.37
C ILE A 59 2.79 -6.79 -0.21
N LEU A 60 3.09 -6.09 -1.31
CA LEU A 60 4.41 -6.13 -1.93
C LEU A 60 5.50 -5.62 -0.98
N TRP A 61 5.28 -4.46 -0.34
CA TRP A 61 6.24 -3.84 0.56
C TRP A 61 6.49 -4.68 1.81
N GLU A 62 5.47 -5.32 2.37
CA GLU A 62 5.64 -6.27 3.48
C GLU A 62 6.58 -7.41 3.08
N SER A 63 6.32 -8.04 1.92
CA SER A 63 7.15 -9.13 1.38
C SER A 63 8.58 -8.68 1.08
N GLN A 64 8.75 -7.50 0.50
CA GLN A 64 10.08 -6.96 0.20
C GLN A 64 10.84 -6.60 1.48
N LEU A 65 10.20 -5.94 2.44
CA LEU A 65 10.81 -5.62 3.72
C LEU A 65 11.19 -6.89 4.49
N LEU A 66 10.39 -7.96 4.46
CA LEU A 66 10.78 -9.26 5.02
C LEU A 66 12.09 -9.81 4.42
N ASN A 67 12.37 -9.49 3.16
CA ASN A 67 13.61 -9.84 2.46
C ASN A 67 14.66 -8.71 2.51
N GLU A 68 14.52 -7.78 3.46
CA GLU A 68 15.38 -6.59 3.64
C GLU A 68 15.48 -5.67 2.43
N ASN A 69 14.55 -5.80 1.47
CA ASN A 69 14.47 -4.98 0.29
C ASN A 69 13.67 -3.70 0.57
N SER A 70 14.38 -2.57 0.62
CA SER A 70 13.82 -1.24 0.87
C SER A 70 13.71 -0.37 -0.40
N THR A 71 13.73 -0.97 -1.60
CA THR A 71 13.76 -0.25 -2.90
C THR A 71 12.67 0.84 -3.05
N HIS A 72 11.47 0.59 -2.51
CA HIS A 72 10.35 1.56 -2.59
C HIS A 72 10.32 2.59 -1.46
N PHE A 73 11.32 2.54 -0.58
CA PHE A 73 11.55 3.48 0.52
C PHE A 73 12.92 4.12 0.30
N GLN A 74 13.06 4.96 -0.74
CA GLN A 74 14.37 5.46 -1.20
C GLN A 74 15.22 6.08 -0.09
N LYS A 75 14.63 6.89 0.79
CA LYS A 75 15.36 7.54 1.89
C LYS A 75 15.82 6.51 2.92
N LEU A 76 14.99 5.52 3.20
CA LEU A 76 15.36 4.39 4.05
C LEU A 76 16.47 3.55 3.41
N MET A 77 16.35 3.23 2.11
CA MET A 77 17.35 2.49 1.34
C MET A 77 18.73 3.16 1.41
N GLU A 78 18.78 4.48 1.20
CA GLU A 78 20.00 5.27 1.34
C GLU A 78 20.56 5.21 2.76
N CYS A 79 19.70 5.29 3.77
CA CYS A 79 20.08 5.28 5.18
C CYS A 79 20.61 3.92 5.65
N VAL A 80 20.22 2.81 5.01
CA VAL A 80 20.58 1.44 5.43
C VAL A 80 21.65 0.80 4.55
N LYS A 81 22.00 1.39 3.40
CA LYS A 81 22.92 0.84 2.40
C LYS A 81 24.26 0.34 2.96
N ASN A 82 24.78 1.01 4.00
CA ASN A 82 26.06 0.67 4.64
C ASN A 82 25.90 0.22 6.11
N SER A 83 24.68 -0.07 6.54
CA SER A 83 24.36 -0.44 7.92
C SER A 83 24.56 -1.93 8.16
N THR A 84 25.44 -2.30 9.07
CA THR A 84 25.66 -3.70 9.49
C THR A 84 24.65 -4.20 10.52
N THR A 85 23.85 -3.30 11.11
CA THR A 85 22.83 -3.63 12.12
C THR A 85 21.40 -3.39 11.62
N TRP A 86 21.21 -3.36 10.29
CA TRP A 86 19.89 -3.16 9.70
C TRP A 86 19.01 -4.40 9.97
N ASN A 87 17.75 -4.15 10.30
CA ASN A 87 16.71 -5.17 10.37
C ASN A 87 15.37 -4.46 10.13
N SER A 88 14.53 -5.06 9.29
CA SER A 88 13.27 -4.49 8.82
C SER A 88 12.04 -4.88 9.65
N HIS A 89 12.17 -5.76 10.65
CA HIS A 89 11.06 -6.41 11.37
C HIS A 89 10.01 -5.43 11.90
N ASN A 90 10.43 -4.32 12.52
CA ASN A 90 9.51 -3.32 13.03
C ASN A 90 8.71 -2.65 11.90
N TYR A 91 9.34 -2.40 10.75
CA TYR A 91 8.67 -1.79 9.60
C TYR A 91 7.74 -2.77 8.90
N VAL A 92 8.09 -4.06 8.85
CA VAL A 92 7.17 -5.12 8.40
C VAL A 92 5.90 -5.09 9.25
N GLN A 93 6.04 -5.09 10.59
CA GLN A 93 4.88 -5.02 11.49
C GLN A 93 4.04 -3.75 11.26
N CYS A 94 4.67 -2.59 11.05
CA CYS A 94 3.96 -1.37 10.71
C CYS A 94 3.15 -1.49 9.40
N ILE A 95 3.71 -2.15 8.37
CA ILE A 95 2.98 -2.42 7.12
C ILE A 95 1.85 -3.41 7.36
N SER A 96 2.06 -4.48 8.13
CA SER A 96 1.02 -5.46 8.49
C SER A 96 -0.16 -4.78 9.18
N ASN A 97 0.10 -3.95 10.19
CA ASN A 97 -0.94 -3.17 10.87
C ASN A 97 -1.66 -2.23 9.90
N SER A 98 -0.91 -1.56 9.01
CA SER A 98 -1.50 -0.68 7.99
C SER A 98 -2.43 -1.44 7.04
N LYS A 99 -2.09 -2.67 6.65
CA LYS A 99 -2.96 -3.52 5.83
C LYS A 99 -4.28 -3.85 6.53
N GLU A 100 -4.22 -4.19 7.81
CA GLU A 100 -5.41 -4.49 8.60
C GLU A 100 -6.32 -3.27 8.73
N GLU A 101 -5.75 -2.09 9.02
CA GLU A 101 -6.46 -0.82 9.07
C GLU A 101 -7.10 -0.46 7.73
N PHE A 102 -6.39 -0.65 6.61
CA PHE A 102 -6.95 -0.46 5.28
C PHE A 102 -8.13 -1.39 5.01
N LYS A 103 -7.97 -2.68 5.29
CA LYS A 103 -9.04 -3.68 5.10
C LYS A 103 -10.27 -3.35 5.95
N SER A 104 -10.07 -2.92 7.19
CA SER A 104 -11.14 -2.50 8.10
C SER A 104 -11.86 -1.26 7.56
N ARG A 105 -11.10 -0.20 7.25
CA ARG A 105 -11.62 1.09 6.79
C ARG A 105 -12.35 1.01 5.45
N PHE A 106 -11.86 0.19 4.53
CA PHE A 106 -12.43 0.05 3.17
C PHE A 106 -13.25 -1.24 3.01
N SER A 107 -13.64 -1.89 4.10
CA SER A 107 -14.46 -3.11 4.08
C SER A 107 -15.77 -2.96 3.28
N ASN A 108 -16.42 -1.79 3.39
CA ASN A 108 -17.65 -1.48 2.65
C ASN A 108 -17.46 -1.35 1.12
N PHE A 109 -16.24 -1.07 0.65
CA PHE A 109 -15.95 -1.03 -0.78
C PHE A 109 -15.96 -2.43 -1.42
N CYS A 110 -15.66 -3.48 -0.64
CA CYS A 110 -15.72 -4.86 -1.11
C CYS A 110 -17.15 -5.37 -1.30
N GLY A 111 -18.14 -4.82 -0.57
CA GLY A 111 -19.54 -5.22 -0.69
C GLY A 111 -20.17 -4.91 -2.05
N ASN A 112 -19.60 -3.95 -2.80
CA ASN A 112 -20.07 -3.51 -4.12
C ASN A 112 -19.10 -3.90 -5.24
N GLU A 113 -18.21 -4.85 -5.01
CA GLU A 113 -17.13 -5.21 -5.94
C GLU A 113 -17.66 -5.64 -7.32
N ILE A 114 -18.81 -6.32 -7.38
CA ILE A 114 -19.49 -6.71 -8.63
C ILE A 114 -19.95 -5.47 -9.42
N PHE A 115 -20.61 -4.51 -8.77
CA PHE A 115 -21.04 -3.27 -9.40
C PHE A 115 -19.85 -2.42 -9.87
N ILE A 116 -18.79 -2.36 -9.07
CA ILE A 116 -17.58 -1.62 -9.42
C ILE A 116 -16.86 -2.27 -10.61
N ARG A 117 -16.81 -3.61 -10.63
CA ARG A 117 -16.28 -4.42 -11.73
C ARG A 117 -17.05 -4.21 -13.04
N MET A 118 -18.36 -3.96 -12.97
CA MET A 118 -19.20 -3.59 -14.13
C MET A 118 -18.75 -2.33 -14.88
N PHE A 119 -18.06 -1.42 -14.20
CA PHE A 119 -17.48 -0.23 -14.84
C PHE A 119 -16.07 -0.47 -15.41
N SER A 120 -15.56 -1.70 -15.33
CA SER A 120 -14.30 -2.10 -15.94
C SER A 120 -14.52 -3.32 -16.85
N PRO A 121 -15.18 -3.10 -18.00
CA PRO A 121 -15.75 -4.15 -18.85
C PRO A 121 -14.73 -5.22 -19.31
N PHE A 122 -13.44 -4.90 -19.34
CA PHE A 122 -12.37 -5.80 -19.80
C PHE A 122 -11.67 -6.57 -18.67
N SER A 123 -12.04 -6.38 -17.41
CA SER A 123 -11.32 -6.94 -16.25
C SER A 123 -12.12 -7.95 -15.41
N VAL A 124 -13.32 -8.30 -15.88
CA VAL A 124 -14.29 -9.13 -15.16
C VAL A 124 -14.51 -10.41 -15.93
N ASP A 125 -14.35 -11.53 -15.23
CA ASP A 125 -14.85 -12.80 -15.72
C ASP A 125 -16.39 -12.75 -15.67
N VAL A 126 -17.05 -12.81 -16.84
CA VAL A 126 -18.51 -12.78 -16.94
C VAL A 126 -19.14 -13.90 -16.11
N GLY A 127 -18.47 -15.05 -15.96
CA GLY A 127 -18.92 -16.14 -15.10
C GLY A 127 -18.98 -15.80 -13.60
N SER A 128 -18.30 -14.73 -13.18
CA SER A 128 -18.31 -14.23 -11.78
C SER A 128 -19.39 -13.19 -11.49
N VAL A 129 -20.15 -12.75 -12.51
CA VAL A 129 -21.28 -11.83 -12.38
C VAL A 129 -22.57 -12.65 -12.11
N PRO A 130 -23.52 -12.16 -11.30
CA PRO A 130 -24.81 -12.84 -11.09
C PRO A 130 -25.47 -13.21 -12.42
N PRO A 131 -26.03 -14.44 -12.58
CA PRO A 131 -26.55 -14.92 -13.86
C PRO A 131 -27.53 -13.97 -14.54
N GLU A 132 -28.31 -13.23 -13.76
CA GLU A 132 -29.33 -12.29 -14.22
C GLU A 132 -28.73 -11.05 -14.91
N LEU A 133 -27.46 -10.74 -14.63
CA LEU A 133 -26.76 -9.55 -15.14
C LEU A 133 -25.68 -9.88 -16.18
N GLN A 134 -25.40 -11.16 -16.44
CA GLN A 134 -24.31 -11.58 -17.33
C GLN A 134 -24.49 -11.08 -18.77
N LEU A 135 -25.71 -11.17 -19.31
CA LEU A 135 -26.01 -10.73 -20.68
C LEU A 135 -25.95 -9.21 -20.80
N GLU A 136 -26.56 -8.49 -19.85
CA GLU A 136 -26.52 -7.03 -19.79
C GLU A 136 -25.08 -6.53 -19.71
N PHE A 137 -24.23 -7.20 -18.93
CA PHE A 137 -22.80 -6.90 -18.82
C PHE A 137 -22.05 -7.07 -20.15
N ILE A 138 -22.31 -8.17 -20.88
CA ILE A 138 -21.70 -8.42 -22.21
C ILE A 138 -22.08 -7.29 -23.16
N ASP A 139 -23.37 -6.91 -23.20
CA ASP A 139 -23.85 -5.85 -24.10
C ASP A 139 -23.23 -4.47 -23.75
N TYR A 140 -23.12 -4.14 -22.46
CA TYR A 140 -22.43 -2.91 -22.02
C TYR A 140 -20.94 -2.90 -22.38
N SER A 141 -20.27 -4.05 -22.32
CA SER A 141 -18.84 -4.15 -22.65
C SER A 141 -18.53 -3.91 -24.13
N VAL A 142 -19.50 -4.18 -25.01
CA VAL A 142 -19.42 -3.97 -26.48
C VAL A 142 -19.76 -2.53 -26.88
N THR A 143 -20.59 -1.83 -26.10
CA THR A 143 -21.16 -0.51 -26.45
C THR A 143 -20.24 0.68 -26.13
N LEU A 144 -19.15 0.49 -25.36
CA LEU A 144 -18.18 1.54 -25.02
C LEU A 144 -17.06 1.74 -26.09
N HIS A 145 -17.35 1.45 -27.36
CA HIS A 145 -16.52 1.82 -28.53
C HIS A 145 -17.21 2.93 -29.33
#